data_AF-A0A2H3IFT6-F1
#
_entry.id   AF-A0A2H3IFT6-F1
#
_cell.length_a   1.000
_cell.length_b   1.000
_cell.length_c   1.000
_cell.angle_alpha   90.00
_cell.angle_beta   90.00
_cell.angle_gamma   90.00
#
_symmetry.space_group_name_H-M   'P 1'
#
loop_
_entity.id
_entity.type
_entity.pdbx_description
1 polymer ?
#
loop_
_entity_poly.entity_id
_entity_poly.type
_entity_poly.pdbx_seq_one_letter_code
_entity_poly.pdbx_strand_id
1 'polypeptide(L)'
;MVGKENEGFKMILHGMNAERILIGAETLGLGYAALRKAAIYAGERNVFWRPIGKNQAIQHPLADSWMKLEAARFILYHAARMYDQIYAGEEYANSAKYLAAEAAFQACERAVMVHGGMGYAKEYYVERYTVRCSSRESLLLVGR
;
A
#
# COMPACT_ATOMS: atom_id res chain seq x y z
N MET A 1 -31.58 -16.69 8.19
CA MET A 1 -31.03 -15.63 9.05
C MET A 1 -29.60 -16.03 9.42
N VAL A 2 -28.64 -15.12 9.34
CA VAL A 2 -27.25 -15.36 9.78
C VAL A 2 -27.11 -14.77 11.18
N GLY A 3 -26.77 -15.60 12.17
CA GLY A 3 -26.70 -15.18 13.58
C GLY A 3 -28.05 -15.06 14.28
N LYS A 4 -28.03 -14.49 15.49
CA LYS A 4 -29.22 -14.21 16.31
C LYS A 4 -29.78 -12.83 16.00
N GLU A 5 -31.07 -12.65 16.25
CA GLU A 5 -31.73 -11.34 16.15
C GLU A 5 -31.00 -10.30 17.03
N ASN A 6 -30.84 -9.08 16.52
CA ASN A 6 -30.10 -7.97 17.15
C ASN A 6 -28.57 -8.14 17.29
N GLU A 7 -27.95 -9.21 16.77
CA GLU A 7 -26.48 -9.38 16.82
C GLU A 7 -25.75 -8.96 15.53
N GLY A 8 -26.48 -8.59 14.47
CA GLY A 8 -25.91 -8.34 13.14
C GLY A 8 -24.81 -7.26 13.11
N PHE A 9 -24.96 -6.17 13.87
CA PHE A 9 -23.96 -5.09 13.90
C PHE A 9 -22.60 -5.56 14.45
N LYS A 10 -22.60 -6.35 15.53
CA LYS A 10 -21.37 -6.90 16.12
C LYS A 10 -20.68 -7.87 15.17
N MET A 11 -21.46 -8.70 14.47
CA MET A 11 -20.93 -9.64 13.48
C MET A 11 -20.27 -8.90 12.30
N ILE A 12 -20.87 -7.81 11.83
CA ILE A 12 -20.31 -6.96 10.77
C ILE A 12 -18.98 -6.35 11.23
N LEU A 13 -18.92 -5.74 12.42
CA LEU A 13 -17.69 -5.13 12.91
C LEU A 13 -16.53 -6.13 13.03
N HIS A 14 -16.81 -7.34 13.50
CA HIS A 14 -15.82 -8.41 13.53
C HIS A 14 -15.32 -8.80 12.11
N GLY A 15 -16.24 -8.91 11.15
CA GLY A 15 -15.90 -9.17 9.75
C GLY A 15 -15.07 -8.04 9.11
N MET A 16 -15.37 -6.79 9.44
CA MET A 16 -14.63 -5.62 8.94
C MET A 16 -13.17 -5.61 9.40
N ASN A 17 -12.84 -6.17 10.56
CA ASN A 17 -11.45 -6.27 11.01
C ASN A 17 -10.63 -7.20 10.11
N ALA A 18 -11.18 -8.36 9.71
CA ALA A 18 -10.54 -9.21 8.70
C ALA A 18 -10.41 -8.50 7.36
N GLU A 19 -11.47 -7.82 6.92
CA GLU A 19 -11.47 -7.08 5.66
C GLU A 19 -10.38 -6.00 5.61
N ARG A 20 -10.20 -5.23 6.69
CA ARG A 20 -9.14 -4.22 6.82
C ARG A 20 -7.74 -4.81 6.63
N ILE A 21 -7.48 -5.96 7.25
CA ILE A 21 -6.20 -6.66 7.13
C ILE A 21 -5.99 -7.14 5.69
N LEU A 22 -7.02 -7.74 5.07
CA LEU A 22 -6.96 -8.24 3.69
C LEU A 22 -6.75 -7.12 2.68
N ILE A 23 -7.52 -6.02 2.78
CA ILE A 23 -7.37 -4.85 1.91
C ILE A 23 -6.01 -4.20 2.13
N GLY A 24 -5.54 -4.10 3.38
CA GLY A 24 -4.21 -3.62 3.70
C GLY A 24 -3.12 -4.45 3.00
N ALA A 25 -3.23 -5.78 3.01
CA ALA A 25 -2.26 -6.68 2.41
C ALA A 25 -2.19 -6.50 0.89
N GLU A 26 -3.35 -6.41 0.24
CA GLU A 26 -3.41 -6.18 -1.20
C GLU A 26 -2.83 -4.80 -1.57
N THR A 27 -3.13 -3.77 -0.78
CA THR A 27 -2.63 -2.40 -1.01
C THR A 27 -1.12 -2.34 -0.85
N LEU A 28 -0.58 -2.99 0.18
CA LEU A 28 0.85 -3.16 0.39
C LEU A 28 1.52 -3.83 -0.82
N GLY A 29 0.91 -4.88 -1.37
CA GLY A 29 1.39 -5.56 -2.58
C GLY A 29 1.47 -4.64 -3.81
N LEU A 30 0.51 -3.74 -3.98
CA LEU A 30 0.54 -2.72 -5.04
C LEU A 30 1.71 -1.75 -4.86
N GLY A 31 1.97 -1.30 -3.62
CA GLY A 31 3.10 -0.46 -3.29
C GLY A 31 4.44 -1.10 -3.65
N TYR A 32 4.64 -2.38 -3.29
CA TYR A 32 5.83 -3.13 -3.70
C TYR A 32 5.96 -3.30 -5.20
N ALA A 33 4.85 -3.57 -5.90
CA ALA A 33 4.86 -3.71 -7.36
C ALA A 33 5.28 -2.40 -8.04
N ALA A 34 4.71 -1.27 -7.62
CA ALA A 34 5.08 0.05 -8.13
C ALA A 34 6.54 0.40 -7.84
N LEU A 35 6.99 0.19 -6.59
CA LEU A 35 8.37 0.42 -6.18
C LEU A 35 9.37 -0.41 -6.99
N ARG A 36 9.07 -1.70 -7.21
CA ARG A 36 9.92 -2.59 -8.02
C ARG A 36 10.03 -2.09 -9.46
N LYS A 37 8.91 -1.70 -10.08
CA LYS A 37 8.94 -1.13 -11.44
C LYS A 37 9.77 0.15 -11.51
N ALA A 38 9.61 1.04 -10.54
CA ALA A 38 10.39 2.27 -10.46
C ALA A 38 11.89 1.99 -10.34
N ALA A 39 12.29 1.03 -9.50
CA ALA A 39 13.69 0.66 -9.34
C ALA A 39 14.29 0.07 -10.62
N ILE A 40 13.55 -0.81 -11.33
CA ILE A 40 13.98 -1.37 -12.62
C ILE A 40 14.15 -0.25 -13.65
N TYR A 41 13.13 0.58 -13.83
CA TYR A 41 13.19 1.71 -14.79
C TYR A 41 14.33 2.67 -14.47
N ALA A 42 14.59 2.94 -13.19
CA ALA A 42 15.69 3.80 -12.78
C ALA A 42 17.07 3.22 -13.15
N GLY A 43 17.21 1.90 -13.20
CA GLY A 43 18.43 1.22 -13.64
C GLY A 43 18.62 1.19 -15.16
N GLU A 44 17.51 1.15 -15.91
CA GLU A 44 17.53 1.06 -17.38
C GLU A 44 17.56 2.42 -18.07
N ARG A 45 16.90 3.43 -17.49
CA ARG A 45 16.78 4.76 -18.09
C ARG A 45 18.09 5.54 -17.94
N ASN A 46 18.73 5.83 -19.07
CA ASN A 46 19.91 6.67 -19.13
C ASN A 46 19.57 8.12 -19.50
N VAL A 47 20.04 9.06 -18.69
CA VAL A 47 20.01 10.50 -18.98
C VAL A 47 21.35 11.08 -18.55
N PHE A 48 21.92 11.99 -19.35
CA PHE A 48 23.27 12.53 -19.10
C PHE A 48 24.32 11.43 -18.93
N TRP A 49 24.29 10.42 -19.81
CA TRP A 49 25.30 9.36 -19.94
C TRP A 49 25.38 8.33 -18.79
N ARG A 50 24.39 8.29 -17.90
CA ARG A 50 24.31 7.28 -16.83
C ARG A 50 22.87 6.95 -16.44
N PRO A 51 22.64 5.81 -15.75
CA PRO A 51 21.32 5.48 -15.23
C PRO A 51 20.82 6.53 -14.25
N ILE A 52 19.53 6.90 -14.34
CA ILE A 52 18.91 7.88 -13.42
C ILE A 52 18.90 7.38 -11.97
N GLY A 53 18.94 6.07 -11.77
CA GLY A 53 19.05 5.42 -10.47
C GLY A 53 20.38 5.67 -9.75
N LYS A 54 21.37 6.34 -10.38
CA LYS A 54 22.56 6.85 -9.69
C LYS A 54 22.35 8.23 -9.04
N ASN A 55 21.24 8.90 -9.33
CA ASN A 55 20.95 10.21 -8.76
C ASN A 55 20.28 10.03 -7.39
N GLN A 56 20.83 10.67 -6.35
CA GLN A 56 20.29 10.60 -4.98
C GLN A 56 18.83 11.05 -4.88
N ALA A 57 18.41 12.00 -5.73
CA ALA A 57 17.03 12.45 -5.83
C ALA A 57 16.05 11.35 -6.26
N ILE A 58 16.54 10.24 -6.84
CA ILE A 58 15.76 9.04 -7.15
C ILE A 58 15.98 7.97 -6.08
N GLN A 59 17.23 7.73 -5.68
CA GLN A 59 17.56 6.68 -4.71
C GLN A 59 16.92 6.90 -3.34
N HIS A 60 17.05 8.09 -2.76
CA HIS A 60 16.59 8.34 -1.40
C HIS A 60 15.07 8.21 -1.27
N PRO A 61 14.24 8.79 -2.18
CA PRO A 61 12.79 8.59 -2.11
C PRO A 61 12.36 7.13 -2.29
N LEU A 62 13.01 6.36 -3.18
CA LEU A 62 12.68 4.94 -3.34
C LEU A 62 13.06 4.13 -2.09
N ALA A 63 14.19 4.45 -1.46
CA ALA A 63 14.60 3.82 -0.20
C ALA A 63 13.65 4.15 0.95
N ASP A 64 13.22 5.40 1.09
CA ASP A 64 12.22 5.82 2.09
C ASP A 64 10.87 5.10 1.87
N SER A 65 10.42 4.97 0.61
CA SER A 65 9.22 4.19 0.29
C SER A 65 9.37 2.72 0.67
N TRP A 66 10.52 2.11 0.41
CA TRP A 66 10.79 0.73 0.82
C TRP A 66 10.69 0.56 2.33
N MET A 67 11.34 1.44 3.10
CA MET A 67 11.31 1.39 4.56
C MET A 67 9.88 1.51 5.11
N LYS A 68 9.07 2.40 4.55
CA LYS A 68 7.66 2.57 4.95
C LYS A 68 6.80 1.37 4.60
N LEU A 69 7.01 0.76 3.43
CA LEU A 69 6.33 -0.48 3.07
C LEU A 69 6.71 -1.62 4.02
N GLU A 70 7.98 -1.76 4.39
CA GLU A 70 8.40 -2.75 5.39
C GLU A 70 7.78 -2.51 6.77
N ALA A 71 7.71 -1.24 7.22
CA ALA A 71 7.03 -0.91 8.47
C ALA A 71 5.53 -1.28 8.42
N ALA A 72 4.86 -0.95 7.31
CA ALA A 72 3.48 -1.33 7.06
C ALA A 72 3.30 -2.87 6.99
N ARG A 73 4.28 -3.59 6.45
CA ARG A 73 4.29 -5.06 6.40
C ARG A 73 4.31 -5.65 7.81
N PHE A 74 5.15 -5.14 8.70
CA PHE A 74 5.24 -5.65 10.07
C PHE A 74 3.95 -5.47 10.86
N ILE A 75 3.36 -4.27 10.83
CA ILE A 75 2.07 -4.03 11.53
C ILE A 75 0.95 -4.90 10.95
N LEU A 76 0.97 -5.16 9.64
CA LEU A 76 -0.04 -5.95 8.98
C LEU A 76 0.04 -7.44 9.36
N TYR A 77 1.24 -8.02 9.39
CA TYR A 77 1.43 -9.37 9.90
C TYR A 77 1.11 -9.48 11.39
N HIS A 78 1.42 -8.43 12.17
CA HIS A 78 1.05 -8.39 13.58
C HIS A 78 -0.48 -8.39 13.76
N ALA A 79 -1.20 -7.54 13.02
CA ALA A 79 -2.66 -7.49 13.04
C ALA A 79 -3.30 -8.82 12.64
N ALA A 80 -2.78 -9.46 11.58
CA ALA A 80 -3.23 -10.79 11.15
C ALA A 80 -3.03 -11.84 12.26
N ARG A 81 -1.85 -11.87 12.88
CA ARG A 81 -1.57 -12.79 13.98
C ARG A 81 -2.48 -12.56 15.19
N MET A 82 -2.75 -11.29 15.55
CA MET A 82 -3.66 -10.97 16.66
C MET A 82 -5.09 -11.41 16.33
N TYR A 83 -5.54 -11.22 15.10
CA TYR A 83 -6.85 -11.66 14.62
C TYR A 83 -7.01 -13.19 14.72
N ASP A 84 -6.01 -13.96 14.28
CA ASP A 84 -6.03 -15.43 14.35
C ASP A 84 -6.04 -15.96 15.79
N GLN A 85 -5.49 -15.21 16.75
CA GLN A 85 -5.47 -15.57 18.17
C GLN A 85 -6.80 -15.26 18.88
N ILE A 86 -7.84 -14.84 18.16
CA ILE A 86 -9.14 -14.41 18.71
C ILE A 86 -8.96 -13.22 19.67
N TYR A 87 -7.87 -12.48 19.54
CA TYR A 87 -7.64 -11.28 20.31
C TYR A 87 -8.36 -10.09 19.66
N ALA A 88 -8.97 -9.24 20.47
CA ALA A 88 -9.61 -8.00 20.03
C ALA A 88 -8.55 -6.94 19.66
N GLY A 89 -7.80 -7.17 18.59
CA GLY A 89 -6.79 -6.26 18.06
C GLY A 89 -7.35 -5.28 17.03
N GLU A 90 -8.49 -4.66 17.32
CA GLU A 90 -9.18 -3.75 16.39
C GLU A 90 -8.30 -2.55 16.02
N GLU A 91 -7.53 -2.06 16.99
CA GLU A 91 -6.55 -1.00 16.83
C GLU A 91 -5.47 -1.39 15.81
N TYR A 92 -4.98 -2.63 15.87
CA TYR A 92 -3.94 -3.12 14.96
C TYR A 92 -4.49 -3.29 13.54
N ALA A 93 -5.73 -3.76 13.37
CA ALA A 93 -6.36 -3.87 12.05
C ALA A 93 -6.54 -2.48 11.40
N ASN A 94 -6.97 -1.49 12.18
CA ASN A 94 -7.11 -0.10 11.72
C ASN A 94 -5.75 0.51 11.37
N SER A 95 -4.75 0.38 12.24
CA SER A 95 -3.39 0.86 12.00
C SER A 95 -2.75 0.19 10.79
N ALA A 96 -2.93 -1.12 10.63
CA ALA A 96 -2.41 -1.87 9.49
C ALA A 96 -2.98 -1.37 8.17
N LYS A 97 -4.30 -1.19 8.09
CA LYS A 97 -4.96 -0.67 6.88
C LYS A 97 -4.50 0.74 6.55
N TYR A 98 -4.41 1.62 7.55
CA TYR A 98 -3.96 2.99 7.37
C TYR A 98 -2.51 3.07 6.88
N LEU A 99 -1.59 2.44 7.60
CA LEU A 99 -0.16 2.47 7.27
C LEU A 99 0.13 1.83 5.91
N ALA A 100 -0.54 0.73 5.57
CA ALA A 100 -0.38 0.10 4.27
C ALA A 100 -0.87 1.01 3.12
N ALA A 101 -2.01 1.69 3.30
CA ALA A 101 -2.54 2.60 2.28
C ALA A 101 -1.63 3.79 2.03
N GLU A 102 -1.20 4.49 3.09
CA GLU A 102 -0.29 5.64 3.01
C GLU A 102 1.06 5.26 2.38
N ALA A 103 1.68 4.19 2.87
CA ALA A 103 2.99 3.74 2.36
C ALA A 103 2.92 3.32 0.89
N ALA A 104 1.87 2.60 0.50
CA ALA A 104 1.68 2.18 -0.87
C ALA A 104 1.34 3.35 -1.80
N PHE A 105 0.53 4.31 -1.35
CA PHE A 105 0.18 5.49 -2.14
C PHE A 105 1.44 6.31 -2.43
N GLN A 106 2.23 6.60 -1.40
CA GLN A 106 3.50 7.30 -1.54
C GLN A 106 4.49 6.55 -2.46
N ALA A 107 4.55 5.22 -2.37
CA ALA A 107 5.36 4.41 -3.27
C ALA A 107 4.88 4.49 -4.73
N CYS A 108 3.57 4.48 -4.96
CA CYS A 108 2.98 4.63 -6.29
C CYS A 108 3.24 6.02 -6.89
N GLU A 109 3.04 7.10 -6.11
CA GLU A 109 3.34 8.47 -6.56
C GLU A 109 4.81 8.64 -6.94
N ARG A 110 5.72 8.15 -6.09
CA ARG A 110 7.15 8.17 -6.39
C ARG A 110 7.49 7.34 -7.60
N ALA A 111 6.85 6.19 -7.79
CA ALA A 111 7.04 5.40 -8.99
C ALA A 111 6.65 6.18 -10.26
N VAL A 112 5.52 6.91 -10.25
CA VAL A 112 5.13 7.79 -11.36
C VAL A 112 6.18 8.87 -11.60
N MET A 113 6.65 9.54 -10.54
CA MET A 113 7.68 10.57 -10.64
C MET A 113 9.00 10.05 -11.24
N VAL A 114 9.44 8.84 -10.85
CA VAL A 114 10.65 8.22 -11.41
C VAL A 114 10.50 7.95 -12.91
N HIS A 115 9.30 7.59 -13.38
CA HIS A 115 9.04 7.38 -14.81
C HIS A 115 8.87 8.71 -15.58
N GLY A 116 8.69 9.83 -14.89
CA GLY A 116 8.45 11.14 -15.51
C GLY A 116 7.21 11.12 -16.40
N GLY A 117 7.31 11.66 -17.62
CA GLY A 117 6.21 11.63 -18.60
C GLY A 117 5.74 10.21 -18.96
N MET A 118 6.63 9.21 -18.89
CA MET A 118 6.26 7.80 -19.15
C MET A 118 5.46 7.18 -18.00
N GLY A 119 5.38 7.83 -16.84
CA GLY A 119 4.59 7.36 -15.71
C GLY A 119 3.07 7.39 -15.95
N TYR A 120 2.63 8.14 -16.96
CA TYR A 120 1.24 8.18 -17.44
C TYR A 120 1.00 7.28 -18.67
N ALA A 121 2.06 6.69 -19.23
CA ALA A 121 1.95 5.83 -20.39
C ALA A 121 1.50 4.42 -19.97
N LYS A 122 0.46 3.91 -20.65
CA LYS A 122 -0.14 2.59 -20.38
C LYS A 122 0.84 1.42 -20.51
N GLU A 123 1.99 1.63 -21.14
CA GLU A 123 3.04 0.64 -21.35
C GLU A 123 3.74 0.23 -20.04
N TYR A 124 3.84 1.15 -19.07
CA TYR A 124 4.53 0.90 -17.81
C TYR A 124 3.58 0.50 -16.67
N TYR A 125 2.27 0.73 -16.83
CA TYR A 125 1.19 0.38 -15.90
C TYR A 125 1.31 0.99 -14.50
N VAL A 126 2.20 1.96 -14.31
CA VAL A 126 2.46 2.58 -12.99
C VAL A 126 1.28 3.46 -12.59
N GLU A 127 0.68 4.16 -13.55
CA GLU A 127 -0.57 4.92 -13.40
C GLU A 127 -1.72 4.06 -12.87
N ARG A 128 -1.79 2.79 -13.30
CA ARG A 128 -2.82 1.85 -12.86
C ARG A 128 -2.67 1.50 -11.38
N TYR A 129 -1.45 1.41 -10.88
CA TYR A 129 -1.20 1.16 -9.45
C TYR A 129 -1.62 2.37 -8.62
N THR A 130 -1.31 3.59 -9.07
CA THR A 130 -1.70 4.83 -8.39
C THR A 130 -3.22 4.96 -8.27
N VAL A 131 -3.96 4.74 -9.36
CA VAL A 131 -5.44 4.80 -9.33
C VAL A 131 -6.02 3.78 -8.34
N ARG A 132 -5.47 2.55 -8.33
CA ARG A 132 -5.95 1.49 -7.43
C ARG A 132 -5.57 1.75 -5.97
N CYS A 133 -4.44 2.41 -5.71
CA CYS A 133 -4.02 2.76 -4.36
C CYS A 133 -4.86 3.90 -3.80
N SER A 134 -5.10 4.95 -4.61
CA SER A 134 -5.92 6.10 -4.24
C SER A 134 -7.36 5.72 -3.89
N SER A 135 -7.96 4.78 -4.61
CA SER A 135 -9.33 4.32 -4.31
C SER A 135 -9.45 3.58 -2.97
N ARG A 136 -8.34 3.07 -2.41
CA ARG A 136 -8.30 2.32 -1.14
C ARG A 136 -7.91 3.21 0.04
N GLU A 137 -7.18 4.27 -0.26
CA GLU A 137 -6.89 5.37 0.63
C GLU A 137 -8.15 6.20 0.91
N SER A 138 -8.98 6.52 -0.11
CA SER A 138 -10.22 7.27 0.10
C SER A 138 -11.22 6.57 1.03
N LEU A 139 -11.18 5.23 1.10
CA LEU A 139 -11.88 4.41 2.09
C LEU A 139 -11.40 4.62 3.54
N LEU A 140 -10.33 5.37 3.79
CA LEU A 140 -9.94 5.86 5.13
C LEU A 140 -10.77 7.06 5.56
N LEU A 141 -11.19 7.91 4.62
CA LEU A 141 -11.83 9.19 4.89
C LEU A 141 -13.33 9.07 5.19
N VAL A 142 -13.95 7.94 4.84
CA VAL A 142 -15.36 7.67 5.14
C VAL A 142 -15.59 7.38 6.64
N GLY A 143 -14.52 7.17 7.41
CA GLY A 143 -14.57 6.92 8.86
C GLY A 143 -14.21 8.10 9.75
N ARG A 144 -14.11 9.33 9.21
CA ARG A 144 -13.93 10.57 10.00
C ARG A 144 -15.23 11.35 10.10
#